data_AF-A0A7W0KL30-F1
#
_entry.id   AF-A0A7W0KL30-F1
#
_cell.length_a   1.000
_cell.length_b   1.000
_cell.length_c   1.000
_cell.angle_alpha   90.00
_cell.angle_beta   90.00
_cell.angle_gamma   90.00
#
_symmetry.space_group_name_H-M   'P 1'
#
loop_
_entity.id
_entity.type
_entity.pdbx_description
1 polymer ?
#
loop_
_entity_poly.entity_id
_entity_poly.type
_entity_poly.pdbx_seq_one_letter_code
_entity_poly.pdbx_strand_id
1 'polypeptide(L)' 'MPHHEHSRTQRLDLTDASLREWDATVLASDPETGIVLDRSAFYPGGGGQPPDHGVLLWSGLQTR' A
#
# COMPACT_ATOMS: atom_id res chain seq x y z
N MET A 1 19.53 11.47 -5.54
CA MET A 1 19.08 10.48 -4.55
C MET A 1 19.01 9.14 -5.26
N PRO A 2 19.71 8.08 -4.84
CA PRO A 2 19.64 6.80 -5.53
C PRO A 2 18.24 6.22 -5.33
N HIS A 3 17.58 5.85 -6.42
CA HIS A 3 16.34 5.07 -6.38
C HIS A 3 16.68 3.72 -5.77
N HIS A 4 16.26 3.48 -4.53
CA HIS A 4 16.31 2.16 -3.92
C HIS A 4 15.37 1.27 -4.75
N GLU A 5 15.93 0.29 -5.46
CA GLU A 5 15.16 -0.76 -6.16
C GLU A 5 14.50 -1.65 -5.11
N HIS A 6 13.35 -1.23 -4.61
CA HIS A 6 12.49 -2.09 -3.83
C HIS A 6 11.91 -3.14 -4.78
N SER A 7 12.07 -4.42 -4.46
CA SER A 7 11.32 -5.49 -5.10
C SER A 7 9.83 -5.17 -5.13
N ARG A 8 9.11 -5.64 -6.15
CA ARG A 8 7.68 -5.39 -6.33
C ARG A 8 6.88 -5.70 -5.05
N THR A 9 5.99 -4.79 -4.65
CA THR A 9 5.03 -5.01 -3.55
C THR A 9 4.24 -6.30 -3.74
N GLN A 10 4.15 -7.13 -2.69
CA GLN A 10 3.29 -8.31 -2.69
C GLN A 10 1.81 -7.90 -2.72
N ARG A 11 1.07 -8.42 -3.70
CA ARG A 11 -0.34 -8.10 -3.95
C ARG A 11 -1.27 -9.05 -3.18
N LEU A 12 -1.79 -8.60 -2.03
CA LEU A 12 -2.68 -9.38 -1.18
C LEU A 12 -4.12 -9.45 -1.76
N ASP A 13 -4.54 -8.40 -2.47
CA ASP A 13 -5.84 -8.27 -3.12
C ASP A 13 -6.12 -9.36 -4.16
N LEU A 14 -5.07 -9.92 -4.78
CA LEU A 14 -5.18 -11.03 -5.72
C LEU A 14 -5.41 -12.39 -5.03
N THR A 15 -5.08 -12.49 -3.74
CA THR A 15 -5.20 -13.74 -2.96
C THR A 15 -6.50 -13.78 -2.18
N ASP A 16 -6.90 -12.65 -1.60
CA ASP A 16 -8.14 -12.51 -0.83
C ASP A 16 -8.74 -11.12 -1.06
N ALA A 17 -9.79 -11.05 -1.89
CA ALA A 17 -10.50 -9.81 -2.20
C ALA A 17 -11.39 -9.30 -1.05
N SER A 18 -11.57 -10.11 0.02
CA SER A 18 -12.34 -9.72 1.19
C SER A 18 -11.48 -9.08 2.29
N LEU A 19 -10.15 -9.15 2.19
CA LEU A 19 -9.21 -8.63 3.19
C LEU A 19 -9.32 -7.11 3.32
N ARG A 20 -9.57 -6.61 4.54
CA ARG A 20 -9.73 -5.17 4.84
C ARG A 20 -8.67 -4.57 5.75
N GLU A 21 -8.01 -5.40 6.55
CA GLU A 21 -7.00 -4.99 7.52
C GLU A 21 -5.80 -5.95 7.43
N TRP A 22 -4.59 -5.39 7.45
CA TRP A 22 -3.35 -6.17 7.39
C TRP A 22 -2.17 -5.35 7.91
N ASP A 23 -1.11 -6.07 8.32
CA ASP A 23 0.18 -5.46 8.67
C ASP A 23 1.09 -5.38 7.44
N ALA A 24 1.86 -4.29 7.35
CA ALA A 24 2.87 -4.08 6.31
C ALA A 24 4.06 -3.28 6.85
N THR A 25 5.22 -3.42 6.18
CA THR A 25 6.41 -2.61 6.45
C THR A 25 6.50 -1.50 5.41
N VAL A 26 6.71 -0.26 5.86
CA VAL A 26 7.05 0.87 4.97
C VAL A 26 8.49 0.69 4.50
N LEU A 27 8.67 0.50 3.20
CA LEU A 27 9.97 0.37 2.56
C LEU A 27 10.54 1.73 2.15
N ALA A 28 9.68 2.65 1.72
CA ALA A 28 10.04 4.03 1.42
C ALA A 28 8.87 4.98 1.67
N SER A 29 9.19 6.24 1.97
CA SER A 29 8.22 7.32 2.12
C SER A 29 8.81 8.58 1.50
N ASP A 30 8.02 9.21 0.64
CA ASP A 30 8.37 10.45 -0.03
C ASP A 30 7.11 11.33 -0.16
N PRO A 31 7.18 12.63 0.17
CA PRO A 31 6.01 13.51 0.15
C PRO A 31 5.39 13.74 -1.24
N GLU A 32 6.15 13.57 -2.31
CA GLU A 32 5.69 13.84 -3.69
C GLU A 32 5.16 12.57 -4.37
N THR A 33 5.78 11.43 -4.07
CA THR A 33 5.52 10.15 -4.75
C THR A 33 4.75 9.15 -3.88
N GLY A 34 4.67 9.38 -2.57
CA GLY A 34 3.85 8.61 -1.64
C GLY A 34 4.63 7.58 -0.83
N ILE A 35 3.96 6.50 -0.45
CA ILE A 35 4.48 5.47 0.45
C ILE A 35 4.58 4.14 -0.30
N VAL A 36 5.71 3.44 -0.12
CA VAL A 36 5.94 2.09 -0.66
C VAL A 36 5.86 1.08 0.46
N LEU A 37 4.99 0.07 0.31
CA LEU A 37 4.83 -1.04 1.25
C LEU A 37 5.44 -2.34 0.69
N ASP A 38 5.90 -3.22 1.58
CA ASP A 38 6.34 -4.57 1.22
C ASP A 38 5.18 -5.41 0.67
N ARG A 39 3.97 -5.22 1.21
CA ARG A 39 2.73 -5.87 0.81
C ARG A 39 1.54 -4.92 0.92
N SER A 40 0.52 -5.11 0.09
CA SER A 40 -0.69 -4.29 0.13
C SER A 40 -1.92 -5.07 -0.33
N ALA A 41 -3.04 -4.85 0.35
CA ALA A 41 -4.36 -5.24 -0.11
C ALA A 41 -5.14 -4.08 -0.78
N PHE A 42 -4.57 -2.87 -0.81
CA PHE A 42 -5.15 -1.79 -1.60
C PHE A 42 -5.07 -2.12 -3.09
N TYR A 43 -6.22 -2.28 -3.74
CA TYR A 43 -6.30 -2.39 -5.17
C TYR A 43 -5.95 -1.04 -5.83
N PRO A 44 -4.95 -0.97 -6.73
CA PRO A 44 -4.52 0.29 -7.35
C PRO A 44 -5.52 0.85 -8.39
N GLY A 45 -6.63 0.16 -8.66
CA GLY A 45 -7.55 0.48 -9.75
C GLY A 45 -7.19 -0.21 -11.07
N GLY A 46 -8.13 -0.19 -12.02
CA GLY A 46 -7.96 -0.78 -13.36
C GLY A 46 -9.20 -1.50 -13.87
N GLY A 47 -9.30 -1.69 -15.19
CA GLY A 47 -10.42 -2.41 -15.82
C GLY A 47 -11.78 -1.74 -15.67
N GLY A 48 -11.82 -0.42 -15.44
CA GLY A 48 -13.04 0.34 -15.17
C GLY A 48 -13.46 0.37 -13.69
N GLN A 49 -12.76 -0.37 -12.81
CA GLN A 49 -12.97 -0.32 -11.38
C GLN A 49 -12.09 0.76 -10.73
N PRO A 50 -12.64 1.60 -9.83
CA PRO A 50 -11.88 2.61 -9.11
C PRO A 50 -10.85 1.99 -8.16
N PRO A 51 -9.80 2.75 -7.78
CA PRO A 51 -8.86 2.32 -6.75
C PRO A 51 -9.53 2.23 -5.38
N ASP A 52 -8.94 1.42 -4.51
CA ASP A 52 -9.34 1.40 -3.11
C ASP A 52 -8.86 2.64 -2.37
N HIS A 53 -9.60 2.99 -1.32
CA HIS A 53 -9.25 4.05 -0.37
C HIS A 53 -9.26 3.51 1.05
N GLY A 54 -8.36 4.00 1.89
CA GLY A 54 -8.27 3.63 3.30
C GLY A 54 -7.17 4.39 4.00
N VAL A 55 -6.70 3.86 5.12
CA VAL A 55 -5.78 4.55 6.02
C VAL A 55 -4.65 3.63 6.47
N LEU A 56 -3.51 4.21 6.80
CA LEU A 56 -2.46 3.52 7.54
C LEU A 56 -2.57 3.88 9.02
N LEU A 57 -2.42 2.87 9.87
CA LEU A 57 -2.42 3.00 11.32
C LEU A 57 -1.02 2.65 11.84
N TRP A 58 -0.42 3.51 12.67
CA TRP A 58 0.86 3.23 13.32
C TRP A 58 0.97 3.97 14.65
N SER A 59 1.41 3.29 15.72
CA SER A 59 1.62 3.91 17.04
C SER A 59 0.41 4.74 17.55
N GLY A 60 -0.82 4.32 17.22
CA GLY A 60 -2.06 5.03 17.57
C GLY A 60 -2.39 6.25 16.70
N LEU A 61 -1.59 6.53 15.66
CA LEU A 61 -1.83 7.56 14.65
C LEU A 61 -2.50 6.95 13.42
N GLN A 62 -3.21 7.79 12.66
CA GLN A 62 -3.85 7.45 11.40
C GLN A 62 -3.51 8.49 10.32
N THR A 63 -3.30 8.05 9.07
CA THR A 63 -3.22 8.98 7.93
C THR A 63 -4.54 9.74 7.77
N ARG A 64 -4.45 11.04 7.43
CA ARG A 64 -5.61 11.88 7.14
C ARG A 64 -6.05 11.74 5.68
#